data_AF-A0AAW2ZNH4-F1
#
_entry.id   AF-A0AAW2ZNH4-F1
#
_cell.length_a   1.000
_cell.length_b   1.000
_cell.length_c   1.000
_cell.angle_alpha   90.00
_cell.angle_beta   90.00
_cell.angle_gamma   90.00
#
_symmetry.space_group_name_H-M   'P 1'
#
loop_
_entity.id
_entity.type
_entity.pdbx_description
1 polymer ?
#
loop_
_entity_poly.entity_id
_entity_poly.type
_entity_poly.pdbx_seq_one_letter_code
_entity_poly.pdbx_strand_id
1 'polypeptide(L)'
;MLLVFVLVIEYTSRGAVALSPDNINVSKFHQSTTLIRKYHGYAFAWAAIYTFWYHPMESTLGHALGFFHTSIIMLQGSLVYTRSHLNKFWIVFLEFFVTIHSAVIAYQTANYTIKLLPMFLFGFLFMFSFNQVYDLPFNWRMSKFLKYSPIVIFWLVAVPTFYYLKDSEGKSMFKKIRMVFNIPVAEGLFALITMGVLKLVMPLYSKIQIKLQNNLNTFVRASLFISAILVYYVMMGVGVLVHYNTNLPLMLCMPLFVILYIIGCILSFCLIGLSLDANERSGIS
;
A
#
# COMPACT_ATOMS: atom_id res chain seq x y z
N MET A 1 -2.95 -2.23 1.33
CA MET A 1 -1.81 -3.10 0.98
C MET A 1 -0.94 -2.56 -0.13
N LEU A 2 -1.48 -2.33 -1.34
CA LEU A 2 -0.71 -1.65 -2.39
C LEU A 2 -0.22 -0.29 -1.89
N LEU A 3 -1.12 0.50 -1.30
CA LEU A 3 -0.83 1.83 -0.78
C LEU A 3 0.18 1.78 0.38
N VAL A 4 0.03 0.86 1.35
CA VAL A 4 1.07 0.53 2.36
C VAL A 4 2.47 0.36 1.76
N PHE A 5 2.64 -0.50 0.74
CA PHE A 5 3.97 -0.72 0.15
C PHE A 5 4.45 0.52 -0.62
N VAL A 6 3.56 1.24 -1.30
CA VAL A 6 3.93 2.51 -1.97
C VAL A 6 4.38 3.56 -0.95
N LEU A 7 3.72 3.68 0.21
CA LEU A 7 4.15 4.58 1.29
C LEU A 7 5.55 4.22 1.80
N VAL A 8 5.85 2.93 1.94
CA VAL A 8 7.19 2.46 2.35
C VAL A 8 8.22 2.66 1.23
N ILE A 9 7.84 2.52 -0.04
CA ILE A 9 8.74 2.76 -1.18
C ILE A 9 9.05 4.25 -1.34
N GLU A 10 8.06 5.12 -1.20
CA GLU A 10 8.16 6.56 -1.43
C GLU A 10 8.36 7.36 -0.12
N TYR A 11 8.68 6.69 0.99
CA TYR A 11 8.90 7.38 2.28
C TYR A 11 10.00 8.45 2.21
N THR A 12 10.99 8.26 1.33
CA THR A 12 12.10 9.19 1.13
C THR A 12 11.69 10.45 0.37
N SER A 13 10.72 10.34 -0.53
CA SER A 13 10.22 11.44 -1.38
C SER A 13 9.08 12.19 -0.71
N ARG A 14 8.27 11.51 0.10
CA ARG A 14 7.02 12.04 0.69
C ARG A 14 7.10 12.39 2.17
N GLY A 15 8.10 11.86 2.87
CA GLY A 15 8.08 11.81 4.33
C GLY A 15 7.13 10.75 4.88
N ALA A 16 7.14 10.53 6.19
CA ALA A 16 6.34 9.49 6.84
C ALA A 16 4.86 9.88 6.98
N VAL A 17 4.59 11.16 7.26
CA VAL A 17 3.27 11.83 7.25
C VAL A 17 3.55 13.34 7.24
N ALA A 18 3.00 14.10 6.28
CA ALA A 18 2.99 15.57 6.30
C ALA A 18 4.35 16.30 6.44
N LEU A 19 5.47 15.67 6.11
CA LEU A 19 6.81 16.23 6.34
C LEU A 19 7.68 16.13 5.09
N SER A 20 8.31 17.25 4.75
CA SER A 20 9.37 17.33 3.73
C SER A 20 10.43 16.24 3.98
N PRO A 21 11.02 15.64 2.93
CA PRO A 21 12.11 14.67 3.00
C PRO A 21 13.25 15.02 3.98
N ASP A 22 13.44 16.31 4.21
CA ASP A 22 14.52 16.92 4.97
C ASP A 22 14.61 16.45 6.45
N ASN A 23 13.53 15.89 7.01
CA ASN A 23 13.47 15.54 8.43
C ASN A 23 13.64 14.05 8.75
N ILE A 24 13.86 13.18 7.75
CA ILE A 24 13.97 11.73 7.97
C ILE A 24 15.38 11.26 7.63
N ASN A 25 16.02 10.55 8.56
CA ASN A 25 17.31 9.93 8.32
C ASN A 25 17.18 8.73 7.35
N VAL A 26 17.21 9.03 6.06
CA VAL A 26 17.03 8.09 4.93
C VAL A 26 18.02 6.92 5.00
N SER A 27 19.21 7.12 5.55
CA SER A 27 20.28 6.11 5.59
C SER A 27 19.89 4.84 6.38
N LYS A 28 19.04 4.97 7.40
CA LYS A 28 18.70 3.84 8.30
C LYS A 28 17.87 2.74 7.64
N PHE A 29 17.17 3.02 6.54
CA PHE A 29 16.25 2.08 5.90
C PHE A 29 16.52 1.86 4.40
N HIS A 30 17.66 2.34 3.90
CA HIS A 30 17.97 2.26 2.47
C HIS A 30 17.96 0.82 1.95
N GLN A 31 18.67 -0.11 2.61
CA GLN A 31 18.72 -1.51 2.18
C GLN A 31 17.34 -2.21 2.25
N SER A 32 16.53 -1.85 3.25
CA SER A 32 15.18 -2.42 3.43
C SER A 32 14.23 -1.99 2.32
N THR A 33 14.30 -0.72 1.92
CA THR A 33 13.44 -0.16 0.88
C THR A 33 13.87 -0.54 -0.53
N THR A 34 15.17 -0.79 -0.76
CA THR A 34 15.67 -1.37 -2.01
C THR A 34 15.09 -2.75 -2.29
N LEU A 35 14.99 -3.62 -1.28
CA LEU A 35 14.40 -4.95 -1.44
C LEU A 35 12.93 -4.87 -1.89
N ILE A 36 12.13 -4.04 -1.22
CA ILE A 36 10.74 -3.82 -1.59
C ILE A 36 10.64 -3.20 -2.99
N ARG A 37 11.44 -2.16 -3.29
CA ARG A 37 11.46 -1.54 -4.63
C ARG A 37 11.77 -2.55 -5.73
N LYS A 38 12.68 -3.50 -5.52
CA LYS A 38 13.03 -4.50 -6.53
C LYS A 38 11.91 -5.54 -6.74
N TYR A 39 11.16 -5.90 -5.69
CA TYR A 39 10.26 -7.06 -5.73
C TYR A 39 8.76 -6.78 -5.50
N HIS A 40 8.37 -5.53 -5.24
CA HIS A 40 6.97 -5.14 -5.04
C HIS A 40 6.02 -5.60 -6.16
N GLY A 41 6.52 -5.64 -7.40
CA GLY A 41 5.76 -6.09 -8.57
C GLY A 41 5.14 -7.47 -8.39
N TYR A 42 5.82 -8.40 -7.68
CA TYR A 42 5.27 -9.73 -7.40
C TYR A 42 4.06 -9.66 -6.45
N ALA A 43 4.13 -8.85 -5.40
CA ALA A 43 3.02 -8.68 -4.47
C ALA A 43 1.84 -7.94 -5.13
N PHE A 44 2.10 -6.98 -6.01
CA PHE A 44 1.06 -6.25 -6.73
C PHE A 44 0.40 -7.10 -7.82
N ALA A 45 1.17 -7.93 -8.53
CA ALA A 45 0.64 -8.89 -9.48
C ALA A 45 -0.27 -9.92 -8.78
N TRP A 46 0.18 -10.47 -7.65
CA TRP A 46 -0.67 -11.36 -6.85
C TRP A 46 -1.96 -10.65 -6.39
N ALA A 47 -1.85 -9.43 -5.87
CA ALA A 47 -3.01 -8.68 -5.39
C ALA A 47 -4.02 -8.40 -6.53
N ALA A 48 -3.55 -8.04 -7.72
CA ALA A 48 -4.40 -7.83 -8.88
C ALA A 48 -5.10 -9.13 -9.32
N ILE A 49 -4.35 -10.23 -9.48
CA ILE A 49 -4.90 -11.54 -9.89
C ILE A 49 -5.90 -12.06 -8.85
N TYR A 50 -5.55 -11.97 -7.56
CA TYR A 50 -6.43 -12.39 -6.48
C TYR A 50 -7.73 -11.59 -6.52
N THR A 51 -7.66 -10.26 -6.68
CA THR A 51 -8.83 -9.38 -6.84
C THR A 51 -9.74 -9.83 -7.98
N PHE A 52 -9.18 -10.17 -9.15
CA PHE A 52 -9.98 -10.74 -10.25
C PHE A 52 -10.64 -12.07 -9.91
N TRP A 53 -10.00 -12.91 -9.10
CA TRP A 53 -10.50 -14.24 -8.77
C TRP A 53 -11.60 -14.23 -7.70
N TYR A 54 -11.48 -13.44 -6.63
CA TYR A 54 -12.44 -13.47 -5.52
C TYR A 54 -13.58 -12.44 -5.63
N HIS A 55 -13.47 -11.43 -6.49
CA HIS A 55 -14.55 -10.47 -6.71
C HIS A 55 -15.38 -10.82 -7.95
N PRO A 56 -16.64 -11.28 -7.78
CA PRO A 56 -17.53 -11.54 -8.91
C PRO A 56 -17.84 -10.23 -9.65
N MET A 57 -17.97 -10.33 -10.98
CA MET A 57 -18.33 -9.20 -11.84
C MET A 57 -19.83 -8.88 -11.69
N GLU A 58 -20.17 -7.99 -10.77
CA GLU A 58 -21.53 -7.46 -10.69
C GLU A 58 -21.69 -6.18 -11.53
N SER A 59 -22.88 -5.96 -12.08
CA SER A 59 -23.19 -4.78 -12.91
C SER A 59 -23.51 -3.55 -12.05
N THR A 60 -22.54 -3.13 -11.23
CA THR A 60 -22.65 -1.90 -10.43
C THR A 60 -21.53 -0.92 -10.75
N LEU A 61 -21.78 0.38 -10.55
CA LEU A 61 -20.78 1.42 -10.81
C LEU A 61 -19.49 1.22 -10.01
N GLY A 62 -19.58 0.77 -8.75
CA GLY A 62 -18.43 0.49 -7.91
C GLY A 62 -17.56 -0.62 -8.47
N HIS A 63 -18.16 -1.72 -8.95
CA HIS A 63 -17.43 -2.78 -9.63
C HIS A 63 -16.79 -2.26 -10.92
N ALA A 64 -17.53 -1.51 -11.75
CA ALA A 64 -16.97 -0.95 -12.99
C ALA A 64 -15.73 -0.06 -12.74
N LEU A 65 -15.78 0.81 -11.73
CA LEU A 65 -14.62 1.62 -11.33
C LEU A 65 -13.49 0.78 -10.73
N GLY A 66 -13.81 -0.27 -9.97
CA GLY A 66 -12.82 -1.20 -9.42
C GLY A 66 -12.10 -1.98 -10.51
N PHE A 67 -12.82 -2.46 -11.53
CA PHE A 67 -12.26 -3.11 -12.71
C PHE A 67 -11.39 -2.14 -13.50
N PHE A 68 -11.86 -0.92 -13.71
CA PHE A 68 -11.06 0.11 -14.36
C PHE A 68 -9.75 0.37 -13.58
N HIS A 69 -9.83 0.55 -12.26
CA HIS A 69 -8.65 0.77 -11.41
C HIS A 69 -7.68 -0.40 -11.47
N THR A 70 -8.19 -1.63 -11.36
CA THR A 70 -7.35 -2.84 -11.44
C THR A 70 -6.71 -2.96 -12.83
N SER A 71 -7.43 -2.61 -13.90
CA SER A 71 -6.91 -2.64 -15.28
C SER A 71 -5.77 -1.63 -15.48
N ILE A 72 -5.89 -0.41 -14.94
CA ILE A 72 -4.80 0.57 -15.02
C ILE A 72 -3.62 0.22 -14.10
N ILE A 73 -3.85 -0.49 -13.00
CA ILE A 73 -2.77 -1.07 -12.18
C ILE A 73 -2.06 -2.23 -12.91
N MET A 74 -2.79 -3.08 -13.63
CA MET A 74 -2.19 -4.11 -14.49
C MET A 74 -1.38 -3.49 -15.62
N LEU A 75 -1.88 -2.42 -16.25
CA LEU A 75 -1.13 -1.64 -17.23
C LEU A 75 0.15 -1.05 -16.62
N GLN A 76 0.08 -0.51 -15.41
CA GLN A 76 1.27 -0.07 -14.68
C GLN A 76 2.27 -1.21 -14.45
N GLY A 77 1.78 -2.42 -14.17
CA GLY A 77 2.57 -3.64 -14.06
C GLY A 77 3.20 -4.08 -15.38
N SER A 78 2.50 -3.98 -16.52
CA SER A 78 3.06 -4.32 -17.84
C SER A 78 4.09 -3.31 -18.34
N LEU A 79 4.07 -2.09 -17.79
CA LEU A 79 5.00 -1.02 -18.12
C LEU A 79 6.29 -1.06 -17.27
N VAL A 80 6.49 -2.07 -16.42
CA VAL A 80 7.70 -2.19 -15.59
C VAL A 80 8.97 -2.08 -16.46
N TYR A 81 9.99 -1.40 -15.93
CA TYR A 81 11.23 -1.02 -16.63
C TYR A 81 11.10 0.04 -17.74
N THR A 82 9.92 0.62 -17.95
CA THR A 82 9.75 1.76 -18.87
C THR A 82 9.76 3.10 -18.13
N ARG A 83 9.99 4.20 -18.88
CA ARG A 83 9.83 5.56 -18.36
C ARG A 83 8.40 5.86 -17.91
N SER A 84 7.41 5.22 -18.53
CA SER A 84 6.00 5.38 -18.19
C SER A 84 5.68 4.85 -16.78
N HIS A 85 6.30 3.74 -16.38
CA HIS A 85 6.12 3.19 -15.03
C HIS A 85 6.63 4.13 -13.92
N LEU A 86 7.67 4.91 -14.21
CA LEU A 86 8.25 5.89 -13.27
C LEU A 86 7.64 7.28 -13.41
N ASN A 87 6.67 7.48 -14.31
CA ASN A 87 6.05 8.77 -14.54
C ASN A 87 5.22 9.18 -13.31
N LYS A 88 5.65 10.26 -12.63
CA LYS A 88 5.01 10.72 -11.39
C LYS A 88 3.57 11.19 -11.58
N PHE A 89 3.20 11.76 -12.73
CA PHE A 89 1.80 12.11 -13.00
C PHE A 89 0.92 10.88 -13.11
N TRP A 90 1.41 9.84 -13.79
CA TRP A 90 0.71 8.56 -13.92
C TRP A 90 0.56 7.86 -12.56
N ILE A 91 1.62 7.81 -11.74
CA ILE A 91 1.56 7.23 -10.39
C ILE A 91 0.54 7.97 -9.53
N VAL A 92 0.59 9.31 -9.50
CA VAL A 92 -0.35 10.12 -8.71
C VAL A 92 -1.79 9.94 -9.20
N PHE A 93 -2.00 9.76 -10.50
CA PHE A 93 -3.32 9.42 -11.04
C PHE A 93 -3.83 8.06 -10.53
N LEU A 94 -2.99 7.02 -10.56
CA LEU A 94 -3.34 5.68 -10.05
C LEU A 94 -3.68 5.72 -8.56
N GLU A 95 -2.93 6.51 -7.80
CA GLU A 95 -3.13 6.70 -6.36
C GLU A 95 -4.41 7.48 -6.04
N PHE A 96 -4.67 8.57 -6.76
CA PHE A 96 -5.86 9.37 -6.58
C PHE A 96 -7.14 8.61 -6.95
N PHE A 97 -7.08 7.73 -7.95
CA PHE A 97 -8.24 6.97 -8.40
C PHE A 97 -8.87 6.11 -7.30
N VAL A 98 -8.07 5.65 -6.32
CA VAL A 98 -8.56 4.96 -5.11
C VAL A 98 -9.59 5.81 -4.37
N THR A 99 -9.39 7.13 -4.30
CA THR A 99 -10.33 8.07 -3.66
C THR A 99 -11.68 8.09 -4.38
N ILE A 100 -11.66 8.10 -5.72
CA ILE A 100 -12.87 8.09 -6.54
C ILE A 100 -13.62 6.77 -6.38
N HIS A 101 -12.92 5.65 -6.60
CA HIS A 101 -13.51 4.31 -6.50
C HIS A 101 -14.07 4.04 -5.09
N SER A 102 -13.31 4.36 -4.04
CA SER A 102 -13.73 4.15 -2.65
C SER A 102 -14.93 5.01 -2.24
N ALA A 103 -15.05 6.23 -2.77
CA ALA A 103 -16.22 7.06 -2.53
C ALA A 103 -17.50 6.43 -3.10
N VAL A 104 -17.43 5.92 -4.33
CA VAL A 104 -18.56 5.25 -4.98
C VAL A 104 -18.93 3.97 -4.25
N ILE A 105 -17.96 3.11 -3.91
CA ILE A 105 -18.29 1.87 -3.21
C ILE A 105 -18.82 2.11 -1.81
N ALA A 106 -18.32 3.13 -1.11
CA ALA A 106 -18.83 3.50 0.20
C ALA A 106 -20.29 3.98 0.14
N TYR A 107 -20.64 4.75 -0.89
CA TYR A 107 -22.01 5.19 -1.12
C TYR A 107 -22.93 4.01 -1.44
N GLN A 108 -22.51 3.10 -2.33
CA GLN A 108 -23.29 1.92 -2.71
C GLN A 108 -23.46 0.93 -1.55
N THR A 109 -22.36 0.60 -0.85
CA THR A 109 -22.36 -0.34 0.30
C THR A 109 -23.22 0.19 1.45
N ALA A 110 -23.30 1.51 1.59
CA ALA A 110 -24.15 2.15 2.60
C ALA A 110 -25.61 2.29 2.15
N ASN A 111 -26.10 1.48 1.19
CA ASN A 111 -27.44 1.58 0.63
C ASN A 111 -27.78 2.99 0.14
N TYR A 112 -26.86 3.62 -0.60
CA TYR A 112 -26.99 4.98 -1.12
C TYR A 112 -27.18 6.04 -0.02
N THR A 113 -26.59 5.80 1.16
CA THR A 113 -26.49 6.78 2.24
C THR A 113 -25.06 7.29 2.38
N ILE A 114 -24.90 8.46 3.00
CA ILE A 114 -23.58 9.07 3.22
C ILE A 114 -22.85 8.53 4.45
N LYS A 115 -23.33 7.43 5.07
CA LYS A 115 -22.83 6.94 6.36
C LYS A 115 -21.35 6.55 6.35
N LEU A 116 -20.88 5.95 5.25
CA LEU A 116 -19.50 5.47 5.10
C LEU A 116 -18.59 6.45 4.36
N LEU A 117 -19.17 7.44 3.68
CA LEU A 117 -18.44 8.44 2.89
C LEU A 117 -17.37 9.20 3.71
N PRO A 118 -17.61 9.60 4.98
CA PRO A 118 -16.59 10.20 5.85
C PRO A 118 -15.29 9.40 5.96
N MET A 119 -15.41 8.07 5.99
CA MET A 119 -14.27 7.19 6.17
C MET A 119 -13.52 6.99 4.87
N PHE A 120 -14.24 6.65 3.79
CA PHE A 120 -13.62 6.26 2.53
C PHE A 120 -13.22 7.45 1.67
N LEU A 121 -14.15 8.34 1.31
CA LEU A 121 -13.83 9.50 0.47
C LEU A 121 -12.82 10.41 1.19
N PHE A 122 -13.16 10.88 2.38
CA PHE A 122 -12.31 11.84 3.09
C PHE A 122 -11.06 11.19 3.69
N GLY A 123 -11.08 9.89 4.05
CA GLY A 123 -9.88 9.20 4.52
C GLY A 123 -8.85 8.97 3.41
N PHE A 124 -9.26 8.54 2.22
CA PHE A 124 -8.34 8.46 1.08
C PHE A 124 -7.94 9.83 0.54
N LEU A 125 -8.84 10.81 0.54
CA LEU A 125 -8.49 12.18 0.19
C LEU A 125 -7.50 12.79 1.19
N PHE A 126 -7.59 12.44 2.48
CA PHE A 126 -6.57 12.79 3.46
C PHE A 126 -5.21 12.19 3.08
N MET A 127 -5.16 10.89 2.76
CA MET A 127 -3.91 10.25 2.31
C MET A 127 -3.33 10.93 1.07
N PHE A 128 -4.19 11.33 0.14
CA PHE A 128 -3.77 12.04 -1.06
C PHE A 128 -3.19 13.42 -0.75
N SER A 129 -3.95 14.25 -0.04
CA SER A 129 -3.57 15.64 0.28
C SER A 129 -2.35 15.74 1.20
N PHE A 130 -2.17 14.78 2.11
CA PHE A 130 -1.07 14.82 3.09
C PHE A 130 0.19 14.08 2.63
N ASN A 131 0.10 13.16 1.66
CA ASN A 131 1.25 12.36 1.23
C ASN A 131 1.42 12.30 -0.29
N GLN A 132 0.41 11.82 -1.04
CA GLN A 132 0.59 11.41 -2.45
C GLN A 132 0.79 12.60 -3.39
N VAL A 133 0.13 13.72 -3.13
CA VAL A 133 0.24 14.94 -3.95
C VAL A 133 1.68 15.47 -4.03
N TYR A 134 2.50 15.20 -3.01
CA TYR A 134 3.87 15.71 -2.88
C TYR A 134 4.85 15.10 -3.88
N ASP A 135 4.50 13.98 -4.50
CA ASP A 135 5.31 13.32 -5.53
C ASP A 135 5.34 14.05 -6.88
N LEU A 136 4.46 15.03 -7.08
CA LEU A 136 4.40 15.74 -8.34
C LEU A 136 5.70 16.52 -8.61
N PRO A 137 6.23 16.46 -9.85
CA PRO A 137 7.55 16.98 -10.19
C PRO A 137 7.59 18.50 -10.28
N PHE A 138 6.53 19.24 -9.93
CA PHE A 138 6.58 20.70 -9.82
C PHE A 138 6.62 21.17 -8.36
N ASN A 139 6.34 20.28 -7.39
CA ASN A 139 6.32 20.65 -5.97
C ASN A 139 7.69 21.14 -5.47
N TRP A 140 8.79 20.66 -6.02
CA TRP A 140 10.13 21.13 -5.64
C TRP A 140 10.39 22.59 -6.03
N ARG A 141 9.65 23.13 -7.02
CA ARG A 141 9.72 24.54 -7.43
C ARG A 141 8.77 25.44 -6.66
N MET A 142 7.80 24.87 -5.93
CA MET A 142 6.78 25.63 -5.23
C MET A 142 7.35 26.23 -3.93
N SER A 143 6.90 27.45 -3.61
CA SER A 143 7.18 28.06 -2.32
C SER A 143 6.62 27.21 -1.18
N LYS A 144 7.20 27.33 0.03
CA LYS A 144 6.75 26.56 1.21
C LYS A 144 5.24 26.70 1.45
N PHE A 145 4.68 27.89 1.24
CA PHE A 145 3.24 28.15 1.39
C PHE A 145 2.38 27.35 0.41
N LEU A 146 2.77 27.34 -0.86
CA LEU A 146 2.03 26.61 -1.90
C LEU A 146 2.10 25.10 -1.70
N LYS A 147 3.17 24.56 -1.10
CA LYS A 147 3.27 23.13 -0.74
C LYS A 147 2.22 22.72 0.29
N TYR A 148 1.84 23.57 1.23
CA TYR A 148 0.79 23.25 2.20
C TYR A 148 -0.64 23.49 1.68
N SER A 149 -0.79 24.04 0.47
CA SER A 149 -2.12 24.34 -0.09
C SER A 149 -3.04 23.11 -0.20
N PRO A 150 -2.61 21.88 -0.56
CA PRO A 150 -3.52 20.74 -0.64
C PRO A 150 -4.12 20.35 0.72
N ILE A 151 -3.36 20.52 1.80
CA ILE A 151 -3.81 20.29 3.17
C ILE A 151 -4.82 21.36 3.61
N VAL A 152 -4.53 22.62 3.28
CA VAL A 152 -5.44 23.74 3.58
C VAL A 152 -6.76 23.56 2.81
N ILE A 153 -6.69 23.27 1.51
CA ILE A 153 -7.85 23.01 0.66
C ILE A 153 -8.66 21.82 1.21
N PHE A 154 -7.98 20.74 1.61
CA PHE A 154 -8.65 19.59 2.22
C PHE A 154 -9.52 20.01 3.42
N TRP A 155 -8.98 20.77 4.37
CA TRP A 155 -9.75 21.19 5.54
C TRP A 155 -10.83 22.23 5.22
N LEU A 156 -10.55 23.15 4.28
CA LEU A 156 -11.52 24.13 3.79
C LEU A 156 -12.71 23.47 3.09
N VAL A 157 -12.54 22.29 2.50
CA VAL A 157 -13.63 21.51 1.88
C VAL A 157 -14.28 20.58 2.92
N ALA A 158 -13.47 19.85 3.68
CA ALA A 158 -13.96 18.84 4.62
C ALA A 158 -14.80 19.46 5.73
N VAL A 159 -14.31 20.50 6.42
CA VAL A 159 -15.02 21.08 7.59
C VAL A 159 -16.42 21.60 7.22
N PRO A 160 -16.60 22.43 6.17
CA PRO A 160 -17.93 22.84 5.74
C PRO A 160 -18.79 21.66 5.30
N THR A 161 -18.22 20.69 4.56
CA THR A 161 -18.98 19.51 4.13
C THR A 161 -19.53 18.74 5.32
N PHE A 162 -18.74 18.51 6.36
CA PHE A 162 -19.18 17.85 7.59
C PHE A 162 -20.17 18.67 8.41
N TYR A 163 -20.06 20.00 8.36
CA TYR A 163 -20.98 20.90 9.05
C TYR A 163 -22.36 20.93 8.40
N TYR A 164 -22.41 21.08 7.08
CA TYR A 164 -23.66 21.23 6.31
C TYR A 164 -24.35 19.91 6.00
N LEU A 165 -23.62 18.81 5.79
CA LEU A 165 -24.23 17.51 5.52
C LEU A 165 -24.85 16.92 6.79
N LYS A 166 -26.09 16.46 6.64
CA LYS A 166 -26.84 15.76 7.67
C LYS A 166 -26.84 14.27 7.38
N ASP A 167 -26.63 13.47 8.40
CA ASP A 167 -26.76 12.01 8.35
C ASP A 167 -28.23 11.59 8.10
N SER A 168 -28.48 10.30 7.87
CA SER A 168 -29.83 9.75 7.66
C SER A 168 -30.83 10.06 8.80
N GLU A 169 -30.34 10.41 9.99
CA GLU A 169 -31.15 10.82 11.16
C GLU A 169 -31.32 12.35 11.28
N GLY A 170 -30.91 13.13 10.27
CA GLY A 170 -30.99 14.60 10.29
C GLY A 170 -29.93 15.30 11.16
N LYS A 171 -29.05 14.56 11.83
CA LYS A 171 -27.95 15.08 12.67
C LYS A 171 -26.76 15.51 11.81
N SER A 172 -26.08 16.59 12.18
CA SER A 172 -24.86 17.02 11.50
C SER A 172 -23.80 15.90 11.50
N MET A 173 -23.15 15.72 10.35
CA MET A 173 -22.07 14.75 10.18
C MET A 173 -20.79 15.12 10.94
N PHE A 174 -20.71 16.31 11.54
CA PHE A 174 -19.55 16.74 12.32
C PHE A 174 -19.15 15.73 13.41
N LYS A 175 -20.10 15.03 14.04
CA LYS A 175 -19.81 13.96 15.02
C LYS A 175 -19.04 12.77 14.43
N LYS A 176 -19.12 12.56 13.11
CA LYS A 176 -18.42 11.49 12.38
C LYS A 176 -17.08 11.92 11.80
N ILE A 177 -16.63 13.17 12.02
CA ILE A 177 -15.35 13.67 11.47
C ILE A 177 -14.15 12.81 11.89
N ARG A 178 -14.21 12.16 13.06
CA ARG A 178 -13.17 11.20 13.51
C ARG A 178 -12.92 10.05 12.52
N MET A 179 -13.93 9.67 11.74
CA MET A 179 -13.82 8.57 10.77
C MET A 179 -12.84 8.88 9.64
N VAL A 180 -12.57 10.16 9.36
CA VAL A 180 -11.58 10.61 8.37
C VAL A 180 -10.20 10.04 8.68
N PHE A 181 -9.87 9.85 9.96
CA PHE A 181 -8.56 9.37 10.39
C PHE A 181 -8.40 7.84 10.35
N ASN A 182 -9.49 7.07 10.17
CA ASN A 182 -9.40 5.61 10.23
C ASN A 182 -8.47 5.04 9.15
N ILE A 183 -8.62 5.48 7.90
CA ILE A 183 -7.80 5.01 6.78
C ILE A 183 -6.34 5.48 6.91
N PRO A 184 -6.05 6.78 7.15
CA PRO A 184 -4.69 7.23 7.35
C PRO A 184 -3.97 6.54 8.51
N VAL A 185 -4.64 6.36 9.65
CA VAL A 185 -4.05 5.67 10.80
C VAL A 185 -3.80 4.20 10.48
N ALA A 186 -4.73 3.51 9.82
CA ALA A 186 -4.54 2.11 9.44
C ALA A 186 -3.38 1.93 8.47
N GLU A 187 -3.35 2.69 7.36
CA GLU A 187 -2.27 2.62 6.36
C GLU A 187 -0.92 3.01 6.96
N GLY A 188 -0.87 4.06 7.79
CA GLY A 188 0.33 4.48 8.50
C GLY A 188 0.84 3.41 9.48
N LEU A 189 -0.06 2.79 10.26
CA LEU A 189 0.29 1.72 11.18
C LEU A 189 0.84 0.50 10.42
N PHE A 190 0.21 0.09 9.32
CA PHE A 190 0.73 -1.00 8.50
C PHE A 190 2.07 -0.67 7.83
N ALA A 191 2.31 0.58 7.45
CA ALA A 191 3.60 1.02 6.95
C ALA A 191 4.68 0.93 8.06
N LEU A 192 4.37 1.35 9.29
CA LEU A 192 5.26 1.19 10.45
C LEU A 192 5.55 -0.29 10.74
N ILE A 193 4.53 -1.15 10.72
CA ILE A 193 4.69 -2.61 10.88
C ILE A 193 5.59 -3.16 9.79
N THR A 194 5.38 -2.77 8.53
CA THR A 194 6.21 -3.18 7.39
C THR A 194 7.68 -2.81 7.63
N MET A 195 7.96 -1.56 8.02
CA MET A 195 9.32 -1.11 8.35
C MET A 195 9.91 -1.86 9.56
N GLY A 196 9.10 -2.16 10.57
CA GLY A 196 9.50 -2.95 11.73
C GLY A 196 9.91 -4.38 11.35
N VAL A 197 9.07 -5.06 10.55
CA VAL A 197 9.35 -6.42 10.05
C VAL A 197 10.62 -6.43 9.19
N LEU A 198 10.79 -5.47 8.28
CA LEU A 198 12.02 -5.34 7.49
C LEU A 198 13.24 -5.20 8.40
N LYS A 199 13.21 -4.30 9.38
CA LYS A 199 14.33 -4.10 10.30
C LYS A 199 14.73 -5.38 11.05
N LEU A 200 13.75 -6.22 11.39
CA LEU A 200 13.98 -7.51 12.05
C LEU A 200 14.56 -8.56 11.09
N VAL A 201 14.06 -8.62 9.85
CA VAL A 201 14.43 -9.67 8.87
C VAL A 201 15.76 -9.35 8.15
N MET A 202 16.07 -8.09 7.89
CA MET A 202 17.23 -7.68 7.08
C MET A 202 18.60 -8.15 7.61
N PRO A 203 18.90 -8.15 8.93
CA PRO A 203 20.15 -8.69 9.44
C PRO A 203 20.30 -10.19 9.21
N LEU A 204 19.20 -10.94 9.24
CA LEU A 204 19.19 -12.37 8.93
C LEU A 204 19.39 -12.59 7.42
N TYR A 205 18.64 -11.84 6.60
CA TYR A 205 18.78 -11.87 5.14
C TYR A 205 20.22 -11.63 4.70
N SER A 206 20.90 -10.60 5.22
CA SER A 206 22.28 -10.29 4.83
C SER A 206 23.29 -11.36 5.25
N LYS A 207 23.13 -11.95 6.44
CA LYS A 207 23.95 -13.08 6.90
C LYS A 207 23.78 -14.31 6.01
N ILE A 208 22.54 -14.65 5.68
CA ILE A 208 22.23 -15.79 4.81
C ILE A 208 22.78 -15.55 3.41
N GLN A 209 22.60 -14.35 2.85
CA GLN A 209 23.09 -13.97 1.53
C GLN A 209 24.60 -14.20 1.38
N ILE A 210 25.41 -13.75 2.36
CA ILE A 210 26.86 -13.94 2.35
C ILE A 210 27.23 -15.43 2.37
N LYS A 211 26.56 -16.24 3.19
CA LYS A 211 26.81 -17.68 3.29
C LYS A 211 26.44 -18.42 2.00
N LEU A 212 25.38 -17.97 1.34
CA LEU A 212 24.83 -18.57 0.13
C LEU A 212 25.64 -18.21 -1.13
N GLN A 213 26.27 -17.03 -1.19
CA GLN A 213 27.02 -16.55 -2.35
C GLN A 213 28.04 -17.57 -2.90
N ASN A 214 28.69 -18.34 -2.03
CA ASN A 214 29.68 -19.35 -2.43
C ASN A 214 29.10 -20.74 -2.78
N ASN A 215 27.82 -20.98 -2.48
CA ASN A 215 27.16 -22.29 -2.60
C ASN A 215 25.90 -22.25 -3.49
N LEU A 216 25.67 -21.16 -4.21
CA LEU A 216 24.48 -21.02 -5.06
C LEU A 216 24.61 -21.89 -6.32
N ASN A 217 23.97 -23.05 -6.31
CA ASN A 217 23.72 -23.86 -7.50
C ASN A 217 22.26 -23.71 -7.97
N THR A 218 21.95 -24.23 -9.16
CA THR A 218 20.61 -24.17 -9.75
C THR A 218 19.54 -24.80 -8.85
N PHE A 219 19.89 -25.88 -8.15
CA PHE A 219 18.98 -26.57 -7.24
C PHE A 219 18.60 -25.68 -6.04
N VAL A 220 19.57 -25.03 -5.40
CA VAL A 220 19.34 -24.11 -4.28
C VAL A 220 18.50 -22.91 -4.74
N ARG A 221 18.78 -22.34 -5.91
CA ARG A 221 17.96 -21.26 -6.51
C ARG A 221 16.50 -21.70 -6.70
N ALA A 222 16.30 -22.86 -7.32
CA ALA A 222 14.96 -23.42 -7.54
C ALA A 222 14.23 -23.66 -6.21
N SER A 223 14.92 -24.21 -5.20
CA SER A 223 14.35 -24.44 -3.88
C SER A 223 13.94 -23.14 -3.18
N LEU A 224 14.77 -22.09 -3.25
CA LEU A 224 14.42 -20.77 -2.70
C LEU A 224 13.22 -20.15 -3.41
N PHE A 225 13.14 -20.25 -4.74
CA PHE A 225 12.03 -19.75 -5.51
C PHE A 225 10.72 -20.50 -5.21
N ILE A 226 10.76 -21.83 -5.13
CA ILE A 226 9.61 -22.66 -4.73
C ILE A 226 9.18 -22.29 -3.30
N SER A 227 10.14 -22.08 -2.40
CA SER A 227 9.87 -21.66 -1.02
C SER A 227 9.15 -20.31 -0.98
N ALA A 228 9.55 -19.36 -1.84
CA ALA A 228 8.89 -18.05 -1.93
C ALA A 228 7.41 -18.15 -2.36
N ILE A 229 7.08 -19.13 -3.22
CA ILE A 229 5.70 -19.43 -3.62
C ILE A 229 4.97 -20.14 -2.48
N LEU A 230 5.60 -21.12 -1.82
CA LEU A 230 5.02 -21.87 -0.70
C LEU A 230 4.62 -20.96 0.47
N VAL A 231 5.31 -19.84 0.68
CA VAL A 231 4.92 -18.83 1.67
C VAL A 231 3.47 -18.38 1.48
N TYR A 232 3.01 -18.14 0.24
CA TYR A 232 1.62 -17.74 -0.02
C TYR A 232 0.63 -18.85 0.34
N TYR A 233 0.95 -20.10 0.04
CA TYR A 233 0.13 -21.25 0.44
C TYR A 233 0.04 -21.41 1.96
N VAL A 234 1.16 -21.22 2.67
CA VAL A 234 1.20 -21.23 4.14
C VAL A 234 0.31 -20.13 4.70
N MET A 235 0.42 -18.90 4.18
CA MET A 235 -0.42 -17.79 4.62
C MET A 235 -1.91 -18.04 4.39
N MET A 236 -2.27 -18.58 3.22
CA MET A 236 -3.65 -18.98 2.93
C MET A 236 -4.13 -20.07 3.89
N GLY A 237 -3.31 -21.10 4.13
CA GLY A 237 -3.61 -22.17 5.08
C GLY A 237 -3.84 -21.64 6.50
N VAL A 238 -2.96 -20.75 6.98
CA VAL A 238 -3.13 -20.07 8.28
C VAL A 238 -4.41 -19.23 8.28
N GLY A 239 -4.70 -18.49 7.20
CA GLY A 239 -5.93 -17.71 7.08
C GLY A 239 -7.19 -18.57 7.18
N VAL A 240 -7.22 -19.70 6.48
CA VAL A 240 -8.31 -20.69 6.53
C VAL A 240 -8.43 -21.29 7.93
N LEU A 241 -7.33 -21.73 8.54
CA LEU A 241 -7.34 -22.30 9.89
C LEU A 241 -7.84 -21.30 10.93
N VAL A 242 -7.42 -20.04 10.86
CA VAL A 242 -7.92 -19.00 11.76
C VAL A 242 -9.41 -18.78 11.52
N HIS A 243 -9.86 -18.70 10.26
CA HIS A 243 -11.28 -18.49 9.96
C HIS A 243 -12.19 -19.61 10.46
N TYR A 244 -11.76 -20.88 10.34
CA TYR A 244 -12.58 -22.03 10.76
C TYR A 244 -12.45 -22.37 12.25
N ASN A 245 -11.28 -22.18 12.85
CA ASN A 245 -11.02 -22.59 14.23
C ASN A 245 -11.20 -21.47 15.25
N THR A 246 -11.30 -20.21 14.80
CA THR A 246 -11.50 -19.07 15.70
C THR A 246 -12.81 -18.38 15.38
N ASN A 247 -13.64 -18.15 16.41
CA ASN A 247 -14.83 -17.30 16.29
C ASN A 247 -14.46 -15.81 16.38
N LEU A 248 -13.31 -15.42 15.82
CA LEU A 248 -12.86 -14.04 15.85
C LEU A 248 -13.79 -13.18 14.98
N PRO A 249 -14.21 -12.00 15.47
CA PRO A 249 -15.01 -11.10 14.66
C PRO A 249 -14.19 -10.63 13.45
N LEU A 250 -14.86 -10.49 12.30
CA LEU A 250 -14.24 -10.09 11.02
C LEU A 250 -13.38 -8.82 11.14
N MET A 251 -13.79 -7.88 11.99
CA MET A 251 -13.08 -6.63 12.25
C MET A 251 -11.70 -6.82 12.88
N LEU A 252 -11.46 -7.92 13.60
CA LEU A 252 -10.14 -8.30 14.10
C LEU A 252 -9.38 -9.19 13.11
N CYS A 253 -10.07 -10.05 12.36
CA CYS A 253 -9.45 -10.89 11.34
C CYS A 253 -8.80 -10.07 10.23
N MET A 254 -9.45 -8.99 9.75
CA MET A 254 -8.92 -8.14 8.68
C MET A 254 -7.51 -7.59 8.96
N PRO A 255 -7.25 -6.85 10.06
CA PRO A 255 -5.92 -6.35 10.34
C PRO A 255 -4.90 -7.46 10.60
N LEU A 256 -5.32 -8.58 11.21
CA LEU A 256 -4.43 -9.74 11.43
C LEU A 256 -3.98 -10.37 10.10
N PHE A 257 -4.90 -10.58 9.16
CA PHE A 257 -4.58 -11.13 7.84
C PHE A 257 -3.75 -10.16 7.01
N VAL A 258 -3.97 -8.86 7.15
CA VAL A 258 -3.08 -7.85 6.57
C VAL A 258 -1.66 -8.00 7.11
N ILE A 259 -1.47 -8.11 8.43
CA ILE A 259 -0.13 -8.28 9.03
C ILE A 259 0.53 -9.59 8.55
N LEU A 260 -0.23 -10.70 8.56
CA LEU A 260 0.23 -11.98 8.03
C LEU A 260 0.69 -11.84 6.57
N TYR A 261 -0.06 -11.06 5.77
CA TYR A 261 0.30 -10.80 4.38
C TYR A 261 1.54 -9.94 4.21
N ILE A 262 1.73 -8.89 5.04
CA ILE A 262 2.96 -8.09 5.03
C ILE A 262 4.17 -9.00 5.30
N ILE A 263 4.11 -9.82 6.34
CA ILE A 263 5.20 -10.74 6.73
C ILE A 263 5.50 -11.70 5.59
N GLY A 264 4.45 -12.32 5.04
CA GLY A 264 4.56 -13.23 3.91
C GLY A 264 5.23 -12.63 2.69
N CYS A 265 4.77 -11.46 2.24
CA CYS A 265 5.39 -10.77 1.11
C CYS A 265 6.87 -10.45 1.36
N ILE A 266 7.22 -9.95 2.56
CA ILE A 266 8.62 -9.65 2.90
C ILE A 266 9.47 -10.93 2.86
N LEU A 267 8.98 -12.04 3.41
CA LEU A 267 9.68 -13.32 3.37
C LEU A 267 9.86 -13.80 1.93
N SER A 268 8.82 -13.73 1.10
CA SER A 268 8.91 -14.06 -0.33
C SER A 268 9.92 -13.16 -1.05
N PHE A 269 9.95 -11.86 -0.77
CA PHE A 269 10.95 -10.94 -1.35
C PHE A 269 12.37 -11.30 -0.94
N CYS A 270 12.59 -11.64 0.34
CA CYS A 270 13.89 -12.11 0.81
C CYS A 270 14.30 -13.41 0.09
N LEU A 271 13.42 -14.39 -0.04
CA LEU A 271 13.73 -15.66 -0.69
C LEU A 271 14.05 -15.49 -2.19
N ILE A 272 13.27 -14.66 -2.89
CA ILE A 272 13.54 -14.29 -4.29
C ILE A 272 14.88 -13.55 -4.39
N GLY A 273 15.14 -12.60 -3.49
CA GLY A 273 16.42 -11.89 -3.36
C GLY A 273 17.61 -12.81 -3.19
N LEU A 274 17.52 -13.80 -2.30
CA LEU A 274 18.56 -14.80 -2.11
C LEU A 274 18.76 -15.68 -3.36
N SER A 275 17.69 -15.94 -4.13
CA SER A 275 17.76 -16.76 -5.34
C SER A 275 18.39 -16.02 -6.53
N LEU A 276 18.09 -14.73 -6.69
CA LEU A 276 18.47 -13.95 -7.88
C LEU A 276 19.72 -13.09 -7.65
N ASP A 277 19.86 -12.49 -6.46
CA ASP A 277 20.81 -11.40 -6.22
C ASP A 277 22.01 -11.80 -5.33
N ALA A 278 22.10 -13.05 -4.89
CA ALA A 278 23.19 -13.49 -4.02
C ALA A 278 24.59 -13.27 -4.63
N ASN A 279 24.68 -13.13 -5.96
CA ASN A 279 25.94 -12.89 -6.67
C ASN A 279 26.19 -11.42 -7.06
N GLU A 280 25.22 -10.50 -6.90
CA GLU A 280 25.32 -9.12 -7.42
C GLU A 280 26.19 -8.17 -6.56
N ARG A 281 26.70 -8.59 -5.39
CA ARG A 281 27.55 -7.73 -4.54
C ARG A 281 28.97 -7.47 -5.06
N SER A 282 29.36 -8.02 -6.21
CA SER A 282 30.69 -7.76 -6.80
C SER A 282 30.80 -6.42 -7.54
N GLY A 283 29.76 -5.58 -7.57
CA GLY A 283 29.73 -4.35 -8.39
C GLY A 283 29.34 -3.05 -7.68
N ILE A 284 29.22 -3.03 -6.34
CA ILE A 284 28.90 -1.81 -5.60
C ILE A 284 29.89 -1.66 -4.44
N SER A 285 31.09 -1.21 -4.80
CA SER A 285 32.08 -0.59 -3.91
C SER A 285 32.09 0.92 -4.15
#